data_AF-A0A9E6JG03-F1
#
_entry.id   AF-A0A9E6JG03-F1
#
_cell.length_a   1.000
_cell.length_b   1.000
_cell.length_c   1.000
_cell.angle_alpha   90.00
_cell.angle_beta   90.00
_cell.angle_gamma   90.00
#
_symmetry.space_group_name_H-M   'P 1'
#
loop_
_entity.id
_entity.type
_entity.pdbx_description
1 polymer ?
#
loop_
_entity_poly.entity_id
_entity_poly.type
_entity_poly.pdbx_seq_one_letter_code
_entity_poly.pdbx_strand_id
1 'polypeptide(L)'
;MKDSPVTTSALGCGAAPGQVTVAEAAGRALVDAGVAVVNCVPASGAASIFEAWRVFAGKGKPFHYHEEVAMGMAMGASLTGQRSAVVIKSHGFAKACNAIVDALSFGAEGGLVVIVAADREGRTSDTIFDPDSLVTGTKLPFRRLGPDEAYGGVLDAFTRSESMGLPMVLLLEDDDLAGRIPGPQASSLPVREVVVPESDPLRHTLFPGNSRYPHDVVKAKLAGRDWRAIPRPNLPVIPDGVPEKFHASIRSYMPVFDILRGIRGEIDFIMGDTGTSSLFVCPPYNLVDATTYYGGSIPMAAGAISAGARKAWAITGDWSFTAAGHLGVHEAFHQGVPVKVLVFHNRSAVATGGQALDEALFDRLLQGYPEFVRRADASDHTGLYDTLHAAQRSERMEIVVVDVV
;
A
#
# COMPACT_ATOMS: atom_id res chain seq x y z
N MET A 1 8.96 -9.72 15.91
CA MET A 1 9.52 -8.86 16.98
C MET A 1 8.39 -8.49 17.92
N LYS A 2 8.56 -8.63 19.24
CA LYS A 2 7.57 -8.18 20.23
C LYS A 2 7.61 -6.64 20.29
N ASP A 3 6.44 -6.00 20.36
CA ASP A 3 6.31 -4.55 20.58
C ASP A 3 7.14 -4.14 21.80
N SER A 4 8.27 -3.48 21.57
CA SER A 4 9.02 -2.84 22.64
C SER A 4 8.25 -1.58 23.07
N PRO A 5 7.91 -1.41 24.35
CA PRO A 5 7.20 -0.24 24.81
C PRO A 5 8.06 1.01 24.58
N VAL A 6 7.49 2.02 23.90
CA VAL A 6 8.12 3.33 23.75
C VAL A 6 8.00 4.05 25.10
N THR A 7 9.13 4.33 25.74
CA THR A 7 9.16 5.07 27.00
C THR A 7 8.75 6.53 26.79
N THR A 8 7.86 7.02 27.64
CA THR A 8 7.30 8.39 27.68
C THR A 8 8.32 9.51 27.92
N SER A 9 9.62 9.22 28.02
CA SER A 9 10.65 10.20 28.39
C SER A 9 11.05 11.17 27.27
N ALA A 10 10.50 11.02 26.05
CA ALA A 10 10.83 11.88 24.91
C ALA A 10 9.86 13.08 24.72
N LEU A 11 8.70 13.08 25.38
CA LEU A 11 7.72 14.16 25.27
C LEU A 11 7.74 15.03 26.54
N GLY A 12 8.57 16.08 26.52
CA GLY A 12 8.38 17.27 27.37
C GLY A 12 9.32 17.44 28.57
N CYS A 13 10.45 18.10 28.34
CA CYS A 13 11.07 18.95 29.36
C CYS A 13 10.67 20.41 29.05
N GLY A 14 9.74 20.98 29.84
CA GLY A 14 9.49 22.43 29.85
C GLY A 14 8.13 22.97 29.34
N ALA A 15 7.05 22.18 29.30
CA ALA A 15 5.74 22.68 28.85
C ALA A 15 4.96 23.47 29.93
N ALA A 16 4.30 24.56 29.53
CA ALA A 16 3.22 25.15 30.32
C ALA A 16 2.02 24.17 30.39
N PRO A 17 1.28 24.08 31.52
CA PRO A 17 0.15 23.18 31.65
C PRO A 17 -0.88 23.38 30.52
N GLY A 18 -1.23 22.32 29.80
CA GLY A 18 -2.28 22.34 28.77
C GLY A 18 -1.86 22.76 27.37
N GLN A 19 -0.56 22.86 27.06
CA GLN A 19 -0.05 23.04 25.69
C GLN A 19 0.62 21.78 25.16
N VAL A 20 0.49 21.55 23.85
CA VAL A 20 1.15 20.47 23.10
C VAL A 20 1.83 21.06 21.87
N THR A 21 2.80 20.35 21.31
CA THR A 21 3.34 20.66 19.99
C THR A 21 2.31 20.34 18.90
N VAL A 22 2.42 20.98 17.75
CA VAL A 22 1.58 20.68 16.57
C VAL A 22 1.78 19.22 16.13
N ALA A 23 3.01 18.69 16.20
CA ALA A 23 3.30 17.27 15.94
C ALA A 23 2.59 16.33 16.92
N GLU A 24 2.57 16.65 18.22
CA GLU A 24 1.82 15.89 19.23
C GLU A 24 0.32 15.94 18.97
N ALA A 25 -0.22 17.08 18.55
CA ALA A 25 -1.63 17.21 18.20
C ALA A 25 -2.00 16.33 16.98
N ALA A 26 -1.20 16.35 15.91
CA ALA A 26 -1.40 15.48 14.75
C ALA A 26 -1.26 13.99 15.11
N GLY A 27 -0.24 13.64 15.89
CA GLY A 27 -0.02 12.26 16.36
C GLY A 27 -1.17 11.74 17.23
N ARG A 28 -1.72 12.60 18.11
CA ARG A 28 -2.90 12.27 18.91
C ARG A 28 -4.15 12.11 18.06
N ALA A 29 -4.35 12.96 17.05
CA ALA A 29 -5.48 12.85 16.14
C ALA A 29 -5.48 11.53 15.35
N LEU A 30 -4.32 10.98 14.99
CA LEU A 30 -4.22 9.65 14.36
C LEU A 30 -4.71 8.53 15.31
N VAL A 31 -4.46 8.65 16.61
CA VAL A 31 -4.99 7.71 17.62
C VAL A 31 -6.50 7.87 17.74
N ASP A 32 -6.98 9.10 17.92
CA ASP A 32 -8.40 9.36 18.14
C ASP A 32 -9.26 9.12 16.88
N ALA A 33 -8.67 9.22 15.68
CA ALA A 33 -9.28 8.77 14.43
C ALA A 33 -9.35 7.23 14.31
N GLY A 34 -8.71 6.47 15.20
CA GLY A 34 -8.70 5.01 15.14
C GLY A 34 -7.92 4.47 13.94
N VAL A 35 -6.80 5.11 13.57
CA VAL A 35 -5.98 4.66 12.43
C VAL A 35 -5.28 3.35 12.77
N ALA A 36 -5.59 2.29 12.03
CA ALA A 36 -5.06 0.95 12.26
C ALA A 36 -3.57 0.86 11.89
N VAL A 37 -3.23 1.42 10.73
CA VAL A 37 -1.89 1.38 10.13
C VAL A 37 -1.40 2.81 9.86
N VAL A 38 -0.42 3.26 10.64
CA VAL A 38 0.37 4.47 10.34
C VAL A 38 1.74 4.03 9.88
N ASN A 39 2.16 4.50 8.71
CA ASN A 39 3.49 4.28 8.14
C ASN A 39 4.23 5.62 8.11
N CYS A 40 5.54 5.60 8.35
CA CYS A 40 6.36 6.79 8.25
C CYS A 40 7.73 6.45 7.71
N VAL A 41 8.20 7.22 6.75
CA VAL A 41 9.62 7.27 6.37
C VAL A 41 10.25 8.45 7.10
N PRO A 42 11.36 8.25 7.81
CA PRO A 42 11.86 9.23 8.75
C PRO A 42 12.43 10.45 8.02
N ALA A 43 11.98 11.62 8.45
CA ALA A 43 12.51 12.91 8.04
C ALA A 43 12.17 13.95 9.13
N SER A 44 12.77 15.14 9.07
CA SER A 44 12.34 16.28 9.90
C SER A 44 10.82 16.44 9.80
N GLY A 45 10.18 16.70 10.95
CA GLY A 45 8.74 16.85 11.09
C GLY A 45 7.94 15.55 11.03
N ALA A 46 8.10 14.79 9.95
CA ALA A 46 7.40 13.51 9.75
C ALA A 46 7.69 12.52 10.90
N ALA A 47 8.96 12.44 11.31
CA ALA A 47 9.36 11.61 12.45
C ALA A 47 8.74 12.08 13.77
N SER A 48 8.59 13.40 13.98
CA SER A 48 7.98 13.96 15.20
C SER A 48 6.50 13.60 15.32
N ILE A 49 5.74 13.69 14.23
CA ILE A 49 4.32 13.27 14.19
C ILE A 49 4.21 11.77 14.46
N PHE A 50 5.06 10.96 13.82
CA PHE A 50 5.02 9.51 13.96
C PHE A 50 5.42 9.04 15.35
N GLU A 51 6.45 9.63 15.96
CA GLU A 51 6.85 9.32 17.34
C GLU A 51 5.77 9.73 18.34
N ALA A 52 5.14 10.89 18.16
CA ALA A 52 3.99 11.27 18.97
C ALA A 52 2.86 10.24 18.88
N TRP A 53 2.51 9.80 17.66
CA TRP A 53 1.53 8.72 17.46
C TRP A 53 1.96 7.42 18.16
N ARG A 54 3.23 6.99 18.04
CA ARG A 54 3.74 5.78 18.69
C ARG A 54 3.59 5.84 20.21
N VAL A 55 3.93 6.98 20.81
CA VAL A 55 3.78 7.20 22.25
C VAL A 55 2.31 7.17 22.67
N PHE A 56 1.44 7.93 21.99
CA PHE A 56 0.01 7.97 22.35
C PHE A 56 -0.72 6.64 22.09
N ALA A 57 -0.33 5.90 21.05
CA ALA A 57 -0.89 4.60 20.71
C ALA A 57 -0.30 3.45 21.57
N GLY A 58 0.81 3.69 22.27
CA GLY A 58 1.57 2.63 22.94
C GLY A 58 2.12 1.58 21.99
N LYS A 59 2.47 1.96 20.75
CA LYS A 59 2.91 1.04 19.67
C LYS A 59 4.41 1.18 19.37
N GLY A 60 5.10 0.05 19.26
CA GLY A 60 6.52 -0.03 18.93
C GLY A 60 6.83 -0.13 17.44
N LYS A 61 5.91 0.30 16.57
CA LYS A 61 6.02 0.12 15.11
C LYS A 61 7.28 0.83 14.56
N PRO A 62 8.14 0.14 13.77
CA PRO A 62 9.33 0.75 13.21
C PRO A 62 9.00 1.73 12.09
N PHE A 63 10.01 2.56 11.75
CA PHE A 63 10.01 3.37 10.54
C PHE A 63 10.14 2.49 9.28
N HIS A 64 9.66 3.03 8.17
CA HIS A 64 9.86 2.49 6.82
C HIS A 64 11.12 3.11 6.21
N TYR A 65 11.78 2.36 5.35
CA TYR A 65 12.95 2.73 4.55
C TYR A 65 12.58 3.27 3.16
N HIS A 66 11.36 3.02 2.67
CA HIS A 66 10.96 3.41 1.32
C HIS A 66 9.53 3.97 1.22
N GLU A 67 9.38 5.17 0.66
CA GLU A 67 8.13 5.94 0.66
C GLU A 67 7.05 5.32 -0.23
N GLU A 68 7.43 4.81 -1.39
CA GLU A 68 6.50 4.08 -2.27
C GLU A 68 5.98 2.80 -1.61
N VAL A 69 6.81 2.11 -0.82
CA VAL A 69 6.42 0.91 -0.08
C VAL A 69 5.51 1.27 1.10
N ALA A 70 5.87 2.32 1.85
CA ALA A 70 5.04 2.85 2.93
C ALA A 70 3.64 3.24 2.44
N MET A 71 3.56 3.83 1.24
CA MET A 71 2.30 4.13 0.58
C MET A 71 1.54 2.87 0.15
N GLY A 72 2.21 1.92 -0.51
CA GLY A 72 1.60 0.64 -0.89
C GLY A 72 1.03 -0.13 0.31
N MET A 73 1.73 -0.16 1.44
CA MET A 73 1.22 -0.76 2.68
C MET A 73 0.00 -0.01 3.24
N ALA A 74 -0.05 1.32 3.10
CA ALA A 74 -1.23 2.08 3.53
C ALA A 74 -2.43 1.85 2.59
N MET A 75 -2.20 1.72 1.27
CA MET A 75 -3.23 1.34 0.30
C MET A 75 -3.83 -0.04 0.63
N GLY A 76 -2.97 -1.03 0.87
CA GLY A 76 -3.37 -2.38 1.27
C GLY A 76 -4.14 -2.43 2.58
N ALA A 77 -3.77 -1.60 3.55
CA ALA A 77 -4.52 -1.44 4.79
C ALA A 77 -5.89 -0.79 4.56
N SER A 78 -5.98 0.23 3.71
CA SER A 78 -7.25 0.90 3.40
C SER A 78 -8.24 -0.04 2.71
N LEU A 79 -7.73 -0.96 1.90
CA LEU A 79 -8.48 -2.02 1.22
C LEU A 79 -9.23 -2.95 2.18
N THR A 80 -8.77 -3.12 3.42
CA THR A 80 -9.46 -3.96 4.42
C THR A 80 -10.62 -3.23 5.10
N GLY A 81 -10.96 -2.02 4.62
CA GLY A 81 -11.93 -1.14 5.26
C GLY A 81 -11.41 -0.45 6.52
N GLN A 82 -10.11 -0.56 6.82
CA GLN A 82 -9.47 0.07 7.96
C GLN A 82 -8.84 1.43 7.58
N ARG A 83 -8.79 2.36 8.53
CA ARG A 83 -8.10 3.63 8.32
C ARG A 83 -6.59 3.43 8.27
N SER A 84 -5.94 4.07 7.32
CA SER A 84 -4.48 4.09 7.21
C SER A 84 -3.92 5.48 6.94
N ALA A 85 -2.68 5.69 7.34
CA ALA A 85 -1.96 6.94 7.11
C ALA A 85 -0.51 6.71 6.69
N VAL A 86 0.01 7.68 5.92
CA VAL A 86 1.42 7.79 5.59
C VAL A 86 1.92 9.16 6.02
N VAL A 87 2.99 9.22 6.80
CA VAL A 87 3.63 10.46 7.26
C VAL A 87 5.01 10.57 6.62
N ILE A 88 5.20 11.56 5.75
CA ILE A 88 6.37 11.74 4.90
C ILE A 88 6.71 13.21 4.72
N LYS A 89 7.89 13.52 4.17
CA LYS A 89 8.27 14.90 3.79
C LYS A 89 7.86 15.22 2.34
N SER A 90 7.97 16.48 1.91
CA SER A 90 7.77 16.89 0.51
C SER A 90 8.48 15.98 -0.50
N HIS A 91 9.80 15.77 -0.36
CA HIS A 91 10.56 14.88 -1.26
C HIS A 91 10.10 13.44 -1.18
N GLY A 92 9.67 13.00 0.01
CA GLY A 92 9.09 11.68 0.20
C GLY A 92 7.78 11.52 -0.56
N PHE A 93 6.93 12.56 -0.60
CA PHE A 93 5.72 12.59 -1.43
C PHE A 93 6.07 12.42 -2.91
N ALA A 94 7.09 13.12 -3.40
CA ALA A 94 7.58 12.95 -4.78
C ALA A 94 8.11 11.54 -5.05
N LYS A 95 8.85 10.95 -4.12
CA LYS A 95 9.37 9.58 -4.24
C LYS A 95 8.26 8.52 -4.20
N ALA A 96 7.16 8.78 -3.51
CA ALA A 96 5.98 7.91 -3.47
C ALA A 96 4.96 8.18 -4.59
N CYS A 97 5.19 9.15 -5.49
CA CYS A 97 4.15 9.61 -6.42
C CYS A 97 3.56 8.51 -7.30
N ASN A 98 4.34 7.50 -7.67
CA ASN A 98 3.84 6.36 -8.45
C ASN A 98 2.73 5.61 -7.70
N ALA A 99 2.96 5.21 -6.44
CA ALA A 99 1.93 4.63 -5.58
C ALA A 99 0.77 5.59 -5.27
N ILE A 100 1.06 6.88 -5.10
CA ILE A 100 0.05 7.91 -4.79
C ILE A 100 -0.93 8.12 -5.95
N VAL A 101 -0.44 8.13 -7.19
CA VAL A 101 -1.28 8.24 -8.39
C VAL A 101 -2.14 7.00 -8.56
N ASP A 102 -1.59 5.81 -8.32
CA ASP A 102 -2.37 4.57 -8.34
C ASP A 102 -3.44 4.58 -7.24
N ALA A 103 -3.12 5.05 -6.02
CA ALA A 103 -4.06 5.16 -4.91
C ALA A 103 -5.28 6.04 -5.23
N LEU A 104 -5.14 7.07 -6.07
CA LEU A 104 -6.29 7.86 -6.53
C LEU A 104 -7.26 7.00 -7.35
N SER A 105 -6.74 6.21 -8.29
CA SER A 105 -7.54 5.30 -9.13
C SER A 105 -8.15 4.17 -8.31
N PHE A 106 -7.36 3.66 -7.37
CA PHE A 106 -7.71 2.56 -6.48
C PHE A 106 -8.81 2.95 -5.47
N GLY A 107 -8.73 4.18 -4.95
CA GLY A 107 -9.61 4.70 -3.90
C GLY A 107 -9.15 4.33 -2.49
N ALA A 108 -10.00 4.62 -1.52
CA ALA A 108 -9.75 4.40 -0.09
C ALA A 108 -11.01 3.85 0.60
N GLU A 109 -11.14 2.51 0.73
CA GLU A 109 -12.36 1.91 1.31
C GLU A 109 -12.50 2.21 2.81
N GLY A 110 -11.39 2.18 3.54
CA GLY A 110 -11.33 2.46 4.97
C GLY A 110 -10.96 3.90 5.34
N GLY A 111 -10.66 4.73 4.34
CA GLY A 111 -10.04 6.05 4.53
C GLY A 111 -8.51 5.96 4.51
N LEU A 112 -7.88 6.88 3.77
CA LEU A 112 -6.43 6.94 3.57
C LEU A 112 -5.98 8.40 3.57
N VAL A 113 -5.08 8.75 4.48
CA VAL A 113 -4.56 10.12 4.61
C VAL A 113 -3.03 10.13 4.46
N VAL A 114 -2.52 10.96 3.56
CA VAL A 114 -1.09 11.24 3.39
C VAL A 114 -0.78 12.56 4.07
N ILE A 115 -0.04 12.54 5.16
CA ILE A 115 0.41 13.74 5.89
C ILE A 115 1.81 14.07 5.42
N VAL A 116 1.95 15.24 4.82
CA VAL A 116 3.21 15.77 4.30
C VAL A 116 3.71 16.86 5.25
N ALA A 117 4.85 16.61 5.87
CA ALA A 117 5.66 17.67 6.48
C ALA A 117 6.31 18.47 5.34
N ALA A 118 5.63 19.55 4.96
CA ALA A 118 6.04 20.44 3.89
C ALA A 118 7.17 21.36 4.35
N ASP A 119 8.19 21.55 3.52
CA ASP A 119 9.28 22.48 3.80
C ASP A 119 9.51 23.37 2.57
N ARG A 120 8.63 24.35 2.42
CA ARG A 120 8.57 25.19 1.21
C ARG A 120 9.77 26.11 1.05
N GLU A 121 10.43 26.43 2.15
CA GLU A 121 11.60 27.30 2.17
C GLU A 121 12.93 26.52 2.23
N GLY A 122 12.87 25.19 2.32
CA GLY A 122 14.05 24.32 2.35
C GLY A 122 14.90 24.52 3.61
N ARG A 123 14.28 24.80 4.76
CA ARG A 123 15.02 25.04 6.02
C ARG A 123 15.66 23.78 6.58
N THR A 124 15.02 22.64 6.39
CA THR A 124 15.45 21.34 6.89
C THR A 124 15.57 20.32 5.75
N SER A 125 15.48 20.76 4.49
CA SER A 125 15.57 19.95 3.28
C SER A 125 16.79 20.32 2.44
N ASP A 126 17.30 19.36 1.67
CA ASP A 126 18.45 19.58 0.78
C ASP A 126 18.16 20.55 -0.37
N THR A 127 16.88 20.78 -0.69
CA THR A 127 16.43 21.69 -1.74
C THR A 127 15.12 22.37 -1.34
N ILE A 128 14.89 23.57 -1.89
CA ILE A 128 13.64 24.30 -1.78
C ILE A 128 12.62 23.61 -2.70
N PHE A 129 11.67 22.90 -2.10
CA PHE A 129 10.64 22.16 -2.84
C PHE A 129 9.25 22.41 -2.28
N ASP A 130 8.50 23.25 -2.99
CA ASP A 130 7.08 23.50 -2.69
C ASP A 130 6.22 22.33 -3.23
N PRO A 131 5.58 21.54 -2.35
CA PRO A 131 4.80 20.38 -2.78
C PRO A 131 3.45 20.74 -3.43
N ASP A 132 2.96 21.99 -3.33
CA ASP A 132 1.61 22.36 -3.77
C ASP A 132 1.36 22.05 -5.25
N SER A 133 2.34 22.37 -6.09
CA SER A 133 2.24 22.14 -7.53
C SER A 133 2.20 20.65 -7.86
N LEU A 134 3.00 19.85 -7.16
CA LEU A 134 3.03 18.40 -7.36
C LEU A 134 1.72 17.76 -6.89
N VAL A 135 1.26 18.10 -5.68
CA VAL A 135 0.00 17.59 -5.11
C VAL A 135 -1.17 17.97 -6.01
N THR A 136 -1.24 19.22 -6.48
CA THR A 136 -2.25 19.68 -7.45
C THR A 136 -2.19 18.89 -8.76
N GLY A 137 -0.98 18.54 -9.20
CA GLY A 137 -0.73 17.71 -10.39
C GLY A 137 -1.32 16.30 -10.26
N THR A 138 -1.26 15.70 -9.06
CA THR A 138 -1.83 14.36 -8.79
C THR A 138 -3.35 14.29 -8.86
N LYS A 139 -4.04 15.44 -8.77
CA LYS A 139 -5.52 15.54 -8.66
C LYS A 139 -6.13 14.97 -7.38
N LEU A 140 -5.31 14.59 -6.41
CA LEU A 140 -5.80 14.20 -5.09
C LEU A 140 -6.45 15.39 -4.39
N PRO A 141 -7.57 15.18 -3.69
CA PRO A 141 -8.07 16.14 -2.71
C PRO A 141 -7.00 16.43 -1.66
N PHE A 142 -6.74 17.70 -1.38
CA PHE A 142 -5.75 18.09 -0.38
C PHE A 142 -6.17 19.32 0.40
N ARG A 143 -5.56 19.50 1.57
CA ARG A 143 -5.72 20.69 2.41
C ARG A 143 -4.42 21.03 3.09
N ARG A 144 -4.08 22.32 3.08
CA ARG A 144 -3.03 22.89 3.92
C ARG A 144 -3.63 23.26 5.28
N LEU A 145 -2.93 22.92 6.35
CA LEU A 145 -3.36 23.16 7.71
C LEU A 145 -2.43 24.17 8.37
N GLY A 146 -3.00 25.14 9.08
CA GLY A 146 -2.26 25.93 10.06
C GLY A 146 -2.00 25.14 11.36
N PRO A 147 -1.12 25.65 12.24
CA PRO A 147 -0.76 25.02 13.52
C PRO A 147 -1.97 24.56 14.35
N ASP A 148 -2.92 25.47 14.61
CA ASP A 148 -4.10 25.21 15.46
C ASP A 148 -5.12 24.26 14.80
N GLU A 149 -4.99 24.00 13.51
CA GLU A 149 -5.89 23.12 12.76
C GLU A 149 -5.40 21.66 12.72
N ALA A 150 -4.16 21.37 13.15
CA ALA A 150 -3.55 20.05 12.95
C ALA A 150 -4.39 18.89 13.51
N TYR A 151 -4.92 19.02 14.73
CA TYR A 151 -5.75 17.98 15.34
C TYR A 151 -7.07 17.78 14.58
N GLY A 152 -7.87 18.84 14.45
CA GLY A 152 -9.18 18.76 13.81
C GLY A 152 -9.11 18.46 12.32
N GLY A 153 -8.07 18.94 11.64
CA GLY A 153 -7.81 18.72 10.22
C GLY A 153 -7.51 17.26 9.90
N VAL A 154 -6.80 16.54 10.76
CA VAL A 154 -6.57 15.09 10.61
C VAL A 154 -7.88 14.31 10.73
N LEU A 155 -8.72 14.63 11.72
CA LEU A 155 -10.04 13.98 11.89
C LEU A 155 -10.99 14.26 10.70
N ASP A 156 -11.04 15.51 10.24
CA ASP A 156 -11.82 15.93 9.06
C ASP A 156 -11.32 15.24 7.78
N ALA A 157 -10.00 15.08 7.62
CA ALA A 157 -9.43 14.39 6.46
C ALA A 157 -9.88 12.93 6.37
N PHE A 158 -9.92 12.19 7.48
CA PHE A 158 -10.46 10.83 7.46
C PHE A 158 -11.95 10.81 7.14
N THR A 159 -12.74 11.70 7.76
CA THR A 159 -14.18 11.81 7.47
C THR A 159 -14.44 12.08 5.98
N ARG A 160 -13.67 12.99 5.37
CA ARG A 160 -13.76 13.31 3.94
C ARG A 160 -13.30 12.15 3.07
N SER A 161 -12.14 11.56 3.37
CA SER A 161 -11.59 10.43 2.62
C SER A 161 -12.60 9.29 2.56
N GLU A 162 -13.23 8.96 3.69
CA GLU A 162 -14.26 7.93 3.79
C GLU A 162 -15.53 8.29 3.00
N SER A 163 -16.00 9.53 3.10
CA SER A 163 -17.21 9.98 2.38
C SER A 163 -17.03 9.95 0.86
N MET A 164 -15.83 10.28 0.37
CA MET A 164 -15.50 10.30 -1.05
C MET A 164 -15.05 8.92 -1.55
N GLY A 165 -14.57 8.06 -0.66
CA GLY A 165 -13.87 6.83 -0.99
C GLY A 165 -12.58 7.09 -1.79
N LEU A 166 -11.87 8.18 -1.48
CA LEU A 166 -10.62 8.63 -2.13
C LEU A 166 -9.57 9.01 -1.08
N PRO A 167 -8.26 8.95 -1.40
CA PRO A 167 -7.22 9.40 -0.48
C PRO A 167 -7.27 10.92 -0.30
N MET A 168 -6.85 11.41 0.87
CA MET A 168 -6.69 12.84 1.17
C MET A 168 -5.23 13.15 1.46
N VAL A 169 -4.74 14.31 1.01
CA VAL A 169 -3.41 14.82 1.36
C VAL A 169 -3.53 15.98 2.34
N LEU A 170 -2.75 15.97 3.41
CA LEU A 170 -2.61 17.08 4.36
C LEU A 170 -1.21 17.66 4.27
N LEU A 171 -1.12 18.99 4.17
CA LEU A 171 0.14 19.72 4.16
C LEU A 171 0.27 20.50 5.47
N LEU A 172 1.30 20.19 6.25
CA LEU A 172 1.69 20.92 7.47
C LEU A 172 3.09 21.47 7.25
N GLU A 173 3.36 22.74 7.55
CA GLU A 173 4.72 23.28 7.45
C GLU A 173 5.62 22.65 8.54
N ASP A 174 6.81 22.21 8.14
CA ASP A 174 7.78 21.54 9.01
C ASP A 174 8.18 22.43 10.19
N ASP A 175 8.38 23.73 9.92
CA ASP A 175 8.75 24.73 10.91
C ASP A 175 7.69 24.91 12.02
N ASP A 176 6.43 24.67 11.68
CA ASP A 176 5.31 24.82 12.61
C ASP A 176 5.18 23.60 13.55
N LEU A 177 5.74 22.44 13.20
CA LEU A 177 5.50 21.18 13.91
C LEU A 177 6.02 21.17 15.35
N ALA A 178 7.10 21.91 15.61
CA ALA A 178 7.64 22.12 16.96
C ALA A 178 6.94 23.24 17.74
N GLY A 179 6.14 24.07 17.05
CA GLY A 179 5.35 25.14 17.63
C GLY A 179 4.35 24.60 18.66
N ARG A 180 4.05 25.39 19.69
CA ARG A 180 3.13 25.01 20.76
C ARG A 180 1.76 25.63 20.55
N ILE A 181 0.73 24.80 20.68
CA ILE A 181 -0.68 25.17 20.58
C ILE A 181 -1.42 24.70 21.85
N PRO A 182 -2.61 25.27 22.15
CA PRO A 182 -3.48 24.71 23.18
C PRO A 182 -3.77 23.22 22.93
N GLY A 183 -3.76 22.42 24.00
CA GLY A 183 -4.08 21.00 23.92
C GLY A 183 -5.49 20.78 23.33
N PRO A 184 -5.65 19.87 22.35
CA PRO A 184 -6.95 19.65 21.74
C PRO A 184 -7.93 19.02 22.72
N GLN A 185 -9.21 19.38 22.58
CA GLN A 185 -10.29 18.65 23.24
C GLN A 185 -10.45 17.30 22.53
N ALA A 186 -10.28 16.21 23.28
CA ALA A 186 -10.36 14.85 22.74
C ALA A 186 -11.71 14.60 22.06
N SER A 187 -11.64 14.10 20.83
CA SER A 187 -12.78 13.71 19.98
C SER A 187 -12.38 12.47 19.20
N SER A 188 -13.18 11.41 19.27
CA SER A 188 -12.89 10.15 18.57
C SER A 188 -13.83 9.91 17.41
N LEU A 189 -13.29 9.36 16.32
CA LEU A 189 -14.10 8.80 15.25
C LEU A 189 -14.57 7.39 15.62
N PRO A 190 -15.70 6.91 15.07
CA PRO A 190 -16.16 5.54 15.31
C PRO A 190 -15.09 4.51 14.93
N VAL A 191 -14.88 3.52 15.79
CA VAL A 191 -13.97 2.39 15.53
C VAL A 191 -14.55 1.56 14.38
N ARG A 192 -13.68 1.10 13.47
CA ARG A 192 -14.06 0.25 12.35
C ARG A 192 -13.77 -1.21 12.67
N GLU A 193 -14.76 -2.08 12.51
CA GLU A 193 -14.52 -3.52 12.55
C GLU A 193 -13.69 -3.95 11.34
N VAL A 194 -12.82 -4.94 11.53
CA VAL A 194 -12.06 -5.55 10.43
C VAL A 194 -13.03 -6.42 9.64
N VAL A 195 -13.47 -5.92 8.49
CA VAL A 195 -14.34 -6.65 7.57
C VAL A 195 -13.63 -6.68 6.24
N VAL A 196 -13.22 -7.87 5.78
CA VAL A 196 -12.70 -8.06 4.42
C VAL A 196 -13.84 -7.70 3.47
N PRO A 197 -13.72 -6.62 2.68
CA PRO A 197 -14.79 -6.21 1.79
C PRO A 197 -15.00 -7.27 0.70
N GLU A 198 -16.21 -7.29 0.13
CA GLU A 198 -16.44 -8.03 -1.11
C GLU A 198 -15.50 -7.48 -2.20
N SER A 199 -14.85 -8.38 -2.93
CA SER A 199 -13.91 -8.03 -3.99
C SER A 199 -14.62 -7.22 -5.08
N ASP A 200 -14.14 -6.00 -5.38
CA ASP A 200 -14.57 -5.21 -6.54
C ASP A 200 -13.40 -5.06 -7.53
N PRO A 201 -13.07 -6.13 -8.27
CA PRO A 201 -11.92 -6.15 -9.15
C PRO A 201 -11.95 -5.03 -10.20
N LEU A 202 -13.13 -4.60 -10.65
CA LEU A 202 -13.23 -3.51 -11.64
C LEU A 202 -12.75 -2.17 -11.07
N ARG A 203 -12.89 -1.93 -9.77
CA ARG A 203 -12.35 -0.71 -9.14
C ARG A 203 -10.88 -0.85 -8.78
N HIS A 204 -10.47 -2.05 -8.41
CA HIS A 204 -9.20 -2.32 -7.74
C HIS A 204 -8.12 -2.89 -8.64
N THR A 205 -8.42 -3.21 -9.90
CA THR A 205 -7.41 -3.68 -10.85
C THR A 205 -7.07 -2.64 -11.90
N LEU A 206 -5.82 -2.17 -11.83
CA LEU A 206 -5.23 -1.24 -12.79
C LEU A 206 -4.54 -2.04 -13.90
N PHE A 207 -5.20 -2.13 -15.06
CA PHE A 207 -4.61 -2.69 -16.27
C PHE A 207 -5.25 -2.05 -17.52
N PRO A 208 -4.60 -2.11 -18.70
CA PRO A 208 -5.05 -1.36 -19.88
C PRO A 208 -6.51 -1.58 -20.25
N GLY A 209 -6.98 -2.84 -20.19
CA GLY A 209 -8.35 -3.22 -20.55
C GLY A 209 -9.45 -2.69 -19.61
N ASN A 210 -9.10 -2.28 -18.38
CA ASN A 210 -10.04 -1.75 -17.41
C ASN A 210 -9.83 -0.26 -17.08
N SER A 211 -8.69 0.33 -17.42
CA SER A 211 -8.27 1.69 -17.03
C SER A 211 -9.32 2.80 -17.17
N ARG A 212 -10.21 2.72 -18.16
CA ARG A 212 -11.28 3.72 -18.37
C ARG A 212 -12.29 3.77 -17.22
N TYR A 213 -12.66 2.61 -16.65
CA TYR A 213 -13.71 2.53 -15.65
C TYR A 213 -13.27 3.15 -14.30
N PRO A 214 -12.13 2.79 -13.69
CA PRO A 214 -11.61 3.47 -12.50
C PRO A 214 -11.44 4.98 -12.72
N HIS A 215 -10.96 5.40 -13.89
CA HIS A 215 -10.84 6.82 -14.23
C HIS A 215 -12.18 7.56 -14.18
N ASP A 216 -13.22 7.00 -14.78
CA ASP A 216 -14.55 7.63 -14.79
C ASP A 216 -15.21 7.59 -13.39
N VAL A 217 -14.95 6.55 -12.59
CA VAL A 217 -15.33 6.47 -11.17
C VAL A 217 -14.66 7.57 -10.35
N VAL A 218 -13.35 7.78 -10.50
CA VAL A 218 -12.63 8.87 -9.82
C VAL A 218 -13.19 10.23 -10.20
N LYS A 219 -13.43 10.47 -11.50
CA LYS A 219 -14.04 11.73 -11.96
C LYS A 219 -15.44 11.95 -11.40
N ALA A 220 -16.23 10.89 -11.22
CA ALA A 220 -17.54 10.99 -10.57
C ALA A 220 -17.38 11.36 -9.09
N LYS A 221 -16.52 10.64 -8.34
CA LYS A 221 -16.23 10.90 -6.92
C LYS A 221 -15.73 12.33 -6.67
N LEU A 222 -14.75 12.80 -7.45
CA LEU A 222 -14.22 14.17 -7.35
C LEU A 222 -15.27 15.24 -7.67
N ALA A 223 -16.24 14.94 -8.53
CA ALA A 223 -17.33 15.84 -8.88
C ALA A 223 -18.55 15.73 -7.95
N GLY A 224 -18.49 14.90 -6.90
CA GLY A 224 -19.63 14.64 -6.00
C GLY A 224 -20.82 13.96 -6.68
N ARG A 225 -20.59 13.28 -7.81
CA ARG A 225 -21.63 12.51 -8.54
C ARG A 225 -21.64 11.07 -8.07
N ASP A 226 -22.80 10.41 -8.18
CA ASP A 226 -22.90 8.98 -7.86
C ASP A 226 -22.07 8.15 -8.87
N TRP A 227 -20.97 7.60 -8.39
CA TRP A 227 -20.07 6.78 -9.19
C TRP A 227 -20.66 5.40 -9.49
N ARG A 228 -21.69 4.94 -8.73
CA ARG A 228 -22.36 3.66 -8.98
C ARG A 228 -23.20 3.67 -10.25
N ALA A 229 -23.52 4.87 -10.76
CA ALA A 229 -24.18 5.05 -12.04
C ALA A 229 -23.24 4.88 -13.25
N ILE A 230 -21.92 4.74 -13.03
CA ILE A 230 -20.97 4.49 -14.12
C ILE A 230 -21.16 3.06 -14.63
N PRO A 231 -21.40 2.84 -15.94
CA PRO A 231 -21.58 1.51 -16.50
C PRO A 231 -20.35 0.63 -16.25
N ARG A 232 -20.57 -0.54 -15.64
CA ARG A 232 -19.52 -1.52 -15.38
C ARG A 232 -19.16 -2.24 -16.68
N PRO A 233 -17.88 -2.28 -17.09
CA PRO A 233 -17.47 -3.03 -18.28
C PRO A 233 -17.57 -4.54 -18.03
N ASN A 234 -17.75 -5.30 -19.11
CA ASN A 234 -17.57 -6.75 -19.08
C ASN A 234 -16.09 -7.08 -19.20
N LEU A 235 -15.58 -7.90 -18.30
CA LEU A 235 -14.22 -8.42 -18.41
C LEU A 235 -14.15 -9.51 -19.50
N PRO A 236 -13.11 -9.52 -20.34
CA PRO A 236 -12.92 -10.57 -21.35
C PRO A 236 -12.64 -11.92 -20.67
N VAL A 237 -13.05 -13.03 -21.27
CA VAL A 237 -12.69 -14.37 -20.79
C VAL A 237 -11.25 -14.69 -21.21
N ILE A 238 -10.36 -15.05 -20.30
CA ILE A 238 -8.97 -15.44 -20.62
C ILE A 238 -8.85 -16.95 -20.91
N PRO A 239 -7.95 -17.38 -21.80
CA PRO A 239 -7.04 -16.55 -22.60
C PRO A 239 -7.68 -15.95 -23.86
N ASP A 240 -8.74 -16.55 -24.40
CA ASP A 240 -9.16 -16.30 -25.79
C ASP A 240 -9.76 -14.90 -26.04
N GLY A 241 -10.27 -14.24 -24.99
CA GLY A 241 -10.87 -12.90 -25.05
C GLY A 241 -9.88 -11.73 -24.92
N VAL A 242 -8.58 -12.00 -24.74
CA VAL A 242 -7.53 -10.97 -24.71
C VAL A 242 -6.60 -11.09 -25.92
N PRO A 243 -5.79 -10.06 -26.25
CA PRO A 243 -4.88 -10.11 -27.40
C PRO A 243 -3.94 -11.32 -27.39
N GLU A 244 -3.73 -11.93 -28.55
CA GLU A 244 -2.96 -13.17 -28.77
C GLU A 244 -1.56 -13.15 -28.13
N LYS A 245 -0.91 -11.97 -28.12
CA LYS A 245 0.40 -11.77 -27.50
C LYS A 245 0.48 -12.17 -26.02
N PHE A 246 -0.66 -12.25 -25.32
CA PHE A 246 -0.70 -12.67 -23.92
C PHE A 246 -1.01 -14.16 -23.73
N HIS A 247 -1.46 -14.86 -24.77
CA HIS A 247 -2.00 -16.23 -24.64
C HIS A 247 -0.95 -17.21 -24.10
N ALA A 248 0.27 -17.18 -24.62
CA ALA A 248 1.34 -18.07 -24.18
C ALA A 248 1.67 -17.87 -22.70
N SER A 249 1.84 -16.62 -22.26
CA SER A 249 2.13 -16.30 -20.86
C SER A 249 0.96 -16.60 -19.93
N ILE A 250 -0.29 -16.40 -20.37
CA ILE A 250 -1.46 -16.80 -19.57
C ILE A 250 -1.44 -18.32 -19.38
N ARG A 251 -1.25 -19.09 -20.47
CA ARG A 251 -1.23 -20.56 -20.41
C ARG A 251 -0.13 -21.09 -19.49
N SER A 252 1.05 -20.45 -19.46
CA SER A 252 2.11 -20.88 -18.53
C SER A 252 1.82 -20.55 -17.06
N TYR A 253 0.95 -19.57 -16.79
CA TYR A 253 0.56 -19.20 -15.42
C TYR A 253 -0.64 -20.01 -14.91
N MET A 254 -1.47 -20.55 -15.81
CA MET A 254 -2.70 -21.29 -15.47
C MET A 254 -2.50 -22.40 -14.42
N PRO A 255 -1.45 -23.26 -14.45
CA PRO A 255 -1.26 -24.29 -13.44
C PRO A 255 -1.18 -23.74 -12.01
N VAL A 256 -0.53 -22.58 -11.84
CA VAL A 256 -0.43 -21.91 -10.54
C VAL A 256 -1.79 -21.37 -10.10
N PHE A 257 -2.51 -20.70 -11.00
CA PHE A 257 -3.83 -20.14 -10.68
C PHE A 257 -4.90 -21.22 -10.48
N ASP A 258 -4.78 -22.38 -11.12
CA ASP A 258 -5.65 -23.53 -10.86
C ASP A 258 -5.52 -24.03 -9.42
N ILE A 259 -4.30 -24.04 -8.87
CA ILE A 259 -4.03 -24.38 -7.46
C ILE A 259 -4.53 -23.26 -6.53
N LEU A 260 -4.22 -21.99 -6.83
CA LEU A 260 -4.70 -20.84 -6.04
C LEU A 260 -6.23 -20.81 -5.96
N ARG A 261 -6.94 -21.19 -7.03
CA ARG A 261 -8.40 -21.35 -7.02
C ARG A 261 -8.86 -22.36 -5.97
N GLY A 262 -8.15 -23.49 -5.84
CA GLY A 262 -8.44 -24.52 -4.86
C GLY A 262 -8.29 -24.07 -3.41
N ILE A 263 -7.38 -23.11 -3.15
CA ILE A 263 -7.12 -22.56 -1.80
C ILE A 263 -7.69 -21.15 -1.58
N ARG A 264 -8.45 -20.59 -2.53
CA ARG A 264 -8.94 -19.20 -2.46
C ARG A 264 -9.75 -18.91 -1.19
N GLY A 265 -10.46 -19.90 -0.65
CA GLY A 265 -11.25 -19.76 0.59
C GLY A 265 -10.41 -19.56 1.86
N GLU A 266 -9.11 -19.83 1.81
CA GLU A 266 -8.16 -19.63 2.92
C GLU A 266 -7.38 -18.31 2.80
N ILE A 267 -7.60 -17.55 1.72
CA ILE A 267 -6.87 -16.32 1.41
C ILE A 267 -7.85 -15.16 1.50
N ASP A 268 -7.52 -14.09 2.23
CA ASP A 268 -8.38 -12.91 2.28
C ASP A 268 -8.15 -12.02 1.05
N PHE A 269 -6.88 -11.83 0.65
CA PHE A 269 -6.51 -11.02 -0.51
C PHE A 269 -5.44 -11.66 -1.40
N ILE A 270 -5.63 -11.56 -2.71
CA ILE A 270 -4.61 -11.81 -3.74
C ILE A 270 -4.35 -10.50 -4.48
N MET A 271 -3.22 -9.88 -4.19
CA MET A 271 -2.74 -8.65 -4.83
C MET A 271 -1.82 -9.02 -5.99
N GLY A 272 -1.92 -8.33 -7.12
CA GLY A 272 -1.08 -8.54 -8.29
C GLY A 272 -0.32 -7.29 -8.72
N ASP A 273 0.84 -7.47 -9.32
CA ASP A 273 1.50 -6.40 -10.06
C ASP A 273 0.83 -6.20 -11.41
N THR A 274 1.04 -5.02 -11.99
CA THR A 274 0.76 -4.79 -13.41
C THR A 274 1.59 -5.75 -14.24
N GLY A 275 0.94 -6.50 -15.13
CA GLY A 275 1.59 -7.54 -15.93
C GLY A 275 0.59 -8.62 -16.35
N THR A 276 1.07 -9.75 -16.86
CA THR A 276 0.19 -10.86 -17.28
C THR A 276 -0.65 -11.42 -16.13
N SER A 277 -0.11 -11.44 -14.90
CA SER A 277 -0.84 -11.87 -13.69
C SER A 277 -2.09 -11.03 -13.43
N SER A 278 -2.10 -9.74 -13.78
CA SER A 278 -3.27 -8.87 -13.64
C SER A 278 -4.49 -9.38 -14.40
N LEU A 279 -4.28 -10.10 -15.51
CA LEU A 279 -5.37 -10.65 -16.33
C LEU A 279 -6.13 -11.78 -15.63
N PHE A 280 -5.61 -12.36 -14.54
CA PHE A 280 -6.32 -13.38 -13.75
C PHE A 280 -7.41 -12.80 -12.83
N VAL A 281 -7.64 -11.49 -12.92
CA VAL A 281 -8.89 -10.85 -12.51
C VAL A 281 -10.07 -11.27 -13.40
N CYS A 282 -9.79 -11.62 -14.65
CA CYS A 282 -10.81 -11.96 -15.63
C CYS A 282 -11.37 -13.37 -15.43
N PRO A 283 -12.59 -13.65 -15.93
CA PRO A 283 -13.11 -15.01 -16.02
C PRO A 283 -12.20 -15.92 -16.86
N PRO A 284 -12.13 -17.24 -16.57
CA PRO A 284 -12.91 -17.95 -15.56
C PRO A 284 -12.30 -17.91 -14.15
N TYR A 285 -11.15 -17.27 -13.95
CA TYR A 285 -10.41 -17.32 -12.68
C TYR A 285 -11.01 -16.39 -11.63
N ASN A 286 -11.15 -15.09 -11.93
CA ASN A 286 -11.67 -14.10 -10.98
C ASN A 286 -10.95 -14.15 -9.61
N LEU A 287 -9.62 -14.33 -9.61
CA LEU A 287 -8.86 -14.59 -8.39
C LEU A 287 -8.12 -13.39 -7.82
N VAL A 288 -7.67 -12.48 -8.69
CA VAL A 288 -6.89 -11.30 -8.28
C VAL A 288 -7.84 -10.21 -7.82
N ASP A 289 -7.71 -9.79 -6.56
CA ASP A 289 -8.57 -8.79 -5.93
C ASP A 289 -8.14 -7.35 -6.27
N ALA A 290 -6.84 -7.14 -6.45
CA ALA A 290 -6.25 -5.82 -6.66
C ALA A 290 -5.01 -5.90 -7.55
N THR A 291 -4.78 -4.88 -8.38
CA THR A 291 -3.51 -4.73 -9.08
C THR A 291 -3.00 -3.30 -9.09
N THR A 292 -1.68 -3.15 -9.03
CA THR A 292 -1.01 -1.85 -8.92
C THR A 292 0.30 -1.84 -9.71
N TYR A 293 1.10 -0.79 -9.61
CA TYR A 293 2.45 -0.65 -10.18
C TYR A 293 3.41 -1.84 -9.93
N TYR A 294 4.52 -1.88 -10.67
CA TYR A 294 5.56 -2.92 -10.55
C TYR A 294 6.11 -2.99 -9.11
N GLY A 295 6.08 -4.18 -8.53
CA GLY A 295 6.51 -4.43 -7.15
C GLY A 295 5.49 -4.05 -6.07
N GLY A 296 4.38 -3.40 -6.43
CA GLY A 296 3.42 -2.85 -5.46
C GLY A 296 2.48 -3.88 -4.82
N SER A 297 2.32 -5.07 -5.39
CA SER A 297 1.50 -6.13 -4.79
C SER A 297 1.98 -6.57 -3.41
N ILE A 298 3.31 -6.65 -3.23
CA ILE A 298 3.95 -7.08 -1.98
C ILE A 298 3.63 -6.12 -0.83
N PRO A 299 3.90 -4.80 -0.93
CA PRO A 299 3.54 -3.88 0.14
C PRO A 299 2.02 -3.81 0.35
N MET A 300 1.19 -3.87 -0.69
CA MET A 300 -0.27 -3.93 -0.48
C MET A 300 -0.72 -5.15 0.32
N ALA A 301 -0.23 -6.35 0.00
CA ALA A 301 -0.56 -7.55 0.74
C ALA A 301 -0.05 -7.49 2.19
N ALA A 302 1.17 -7.00 2.40
CA ALA A 302 1.71 -6.80 3.74
C ALA A 302 0.92 -5.75 4.56
N GLY A 303 0.46 -4.69 3.89
CA GLY A 303 -0.42 -3.66 4.46
C GLY A 303 -1.77 -4.21 4.91
N ALA A 304 -2.39 -5.05 4.08
CA ALA A 304 -3.65 -5.70 4.42
C ALA A 304 -3.51 -6.60 5.66
N ILE A 305 -2.43 -7.40 5.75
CA ILE A 305 -2.13 -8.22 6.93
C ILE A 305 -1.90 -7.33 8.16
N SER A 306 -1.16 -6.24 8.01
CA SER A 306 -0.91 -5.27 9.09
C SER A 306 -2.19 -4.59 9.60
N ALA A 307 -3.24 -4.58 8.79
CA ALA A 307 -4.57 -4.06 9.11
C ALA A 307 -5.56 -5.15 9.59
N GLY A 308 -5.09 -6.39 9.79
CA GLY A 308 -5.87 -7.49 10.37
C GLY A 308 -6.35 -8.55 9.39
N ALA A 309 -5.97 -8.51 8.11
CA ALA A 309 -6.18 -9.65 7.22
C ALA A 309 -5.38 -10.87 7.71
N ARG A 310 -5.97 -12.07 7.65
CA ARG A 310 -5.38 -13.32 8.14
C ARG A 310 -4.31 -13.84 7.19
N LYS A 311 -4.58 -13.86 5.88
CA LYS A 311 -3.67 -14.34 4.85
C LYS A 311 -3.80 -13.48 3.59
N ALA A 312 -2.68 -12.99 3.08
CA ALA A 312 -2.62 -12.27 1.81
C ALA A 312 -1.46 -12.77 0.94
N TRP A 313 -1.73 -12.87 -0.36
CA TRP A 313 -0.76 -13.22 -1.39
C TRP A 313 -0.45 -12.00 -2.26
N ALA A 314 0.82 -11.86 -2.64
CA ALA A 314 1.31 -10.93 -3.62
C ALA A 314 1.84 -11.70 -4.83
N ILE A 315 1.37 -11.36 -6.02
CA ILE A 315 1.75 -11.98 -7.29
C ILE A 315 2.54 -10.98 -8.12
N THR A 316 3.82 -11.27 -8.32
CA THR A 316 4.75 -10.44 -9.08
C THR A 316 5.44 -11.24 -10.18
N GLY A 317 5.87 -10.57 -11.25
CA GLY A 317 6.86 -11.13 -12.17
C GLY A 317 8.29 -10.96 -11.63
N ASP A 318 9.24 -11.72 -12.15
CA ASP A 318 10.67 -11.59 -11.85
C ASP A 318 11.26 -10.20 -12.16
N TRP A 319 10.83 -9.59 -13.26
CA TRP A 319 11.21 -8.23 -13.64
C TRP A 319 10.64 -7.19 -12.66
N SER A 320 9.36 -7.28 -12.34
CA SER A 320 8.73 -6.37 -11.36
C SER A 320 9.33 -6.55 -9.96
N PHE A 321 9.68 -7.78 -9.60
CA PHE A 321 10.39 -8.10 -8.36
C PHE A 321 11.77 -7.44 -8.32
N THR A 322 12.54 -7.60 -9.40
CA THR A 322 13.89 -7.03 -9.53
C THR A 322 13.86 -5.50 -9.55
N ALA A 323 12.87 -4.92 -10.22
CA ALA A 323 12.72 -3.47 -10.33
C ALA A 323 12.38 -2.81 -8.98
N ALA A 324 11.40 -3.36 -8.26
CA ALA A 324 10.92 -2.75 -7.00
C ALA A 324 10.33 -3.73 -5.99
N GLY A 325 9.89 -4.94 -6.38
CA GLY A 325 9.23 -5.86 -5.44
C GLY A 325 10.12 -6.31 -4.26
N HIS A 326 11.43 -6.40 -4.47
CA HIS A 326 12.39 -6.69 -3.40
C HIS A 326 12.38 -5.64 -2.26
N LEU A 327 11.99 -4.38 -2.54
CA LEU A 327 11.83 -3.34 -1.52
C LEU A 327 10.65 -3.69 -0.58
N GLY A 328 9.56 -4.23 -1.13
CA GLY A 328 8.42 -4.73 -0.36
C GLY A 328 8.78 -5.92 0.52
N VAL A 329 9.62 -6.85 0.01
CA VAL A 329 10.13 -7.98 0.80
C VAL A 329 10.97 -7.51 1.97
N HIS A 330 11.84 -6.53 1.75
CA HIS A 330 12.68 -5.95 2.80
C HIS A 330 11.84 -5.41 3.96
N GLU A 331 10.80 -4.66 3.64
CA GLU A 331 9.89 -4.05 4.62
C GLU A 331 9.01 -5.09 5.34
N ALA A 332 8.45 -6.04 4.59
CA ALA A 332 7.69 -7.14 5.18
C ALA A 332 8.54 -7.98 6.14
N PHE A 333 9.79 -8.28 5.75
CA PHE A 333 10.74 -8.99 6.61
C PHE A 333 11.10 -8.17 7.86
N HIS A 334 11.44 -6.88 7.68
CA HIS A 334 11.77 -5.97 8.77
C HIS A 334 10.63 -5.86 9.80
N GLN A 335 9.39 -5.81 9.33
CA GLN A 335 8.20 -5.70 10.17
C GLN A 335 7.65 -7.07 10.63
N GLY A 336 8.24 -8.18 10.18
CA GLY A 336 7.80 -9.54 10.52
C GLY A 336 6.42 -9.90 9.98
N VAL A 337 6.01 -9.31 8.85
CA VAL A 337 4.69 -9.52 8.24
C VAL A 337 4.71 -10.83 7.42
N PRO A 338 3.81 -11.80 7.71
CA PRO A 338 3.84 -13.13 7.09
C PRO A 338 3.19 -13.18 5.69
N VAL A 339 3.54 -12.23 4.82
CA VAL A 339 3.05 -12.16 3.44
C VAL A 339 3.54 -13.33 2.59
N LYS A 340 2.71 -13.81 1.67
CA LYS A 340 3.08 -14.84 0.68
C LYS A 340 3.39 -14.15 -0.63
N VAL A 341 4.61 -14.32 -1.13
CA VAL A 341 5.07 -13.71 -2.38
C VAL A 341 5.22 -14.80 -3.42
N LEU A 342 4.44 -14.73 -4.48
CA LEU A 342 4.55 -15.59 -5.65
C LEU A 342 5.26 -14.82 -6.76
N VAL A 343 6.43 -15.32 -7.18
CA VAL A 343 7.22 -14.73 -8.25
C VAL A 343 7.14 -15.63 -9.48
N PHE A 344 6.53 -15.15 -10.55
CA PHE A 344 6.59 -15.81 -11.86
C PHE A 344 7.94 -15.52 -12.53
N HIS A 345 8.76 -16.54 -12.68
CA HIS A 345 10.09 -16.47 -13.27
C HIS A 345 10.06 -16.92 -14.73
N ASN A 346 9.93 -15.95 -15.64
CA ASN A 346 9.88 -16.17 -17.09
C ASN A 346 11.10 -15.60 -17.84
N ARG A 347 12.05 -15.02 -17.09
CA ARG A 347 13.32 -14.42 -17.54
C ARG A 347 13.14 -13.22 -18.47
N SER A 348 11.94 -12.63 -18.56
CA SER A 348 11.66 -11.59 -19.55
C SER A 348 10.50 -10.66 -19.18
N ALA A 349 10.65 -9.37 -19.50
CA ALA A 349 9.59 -8.37 -19.36
C ALA A 349 8.57 -8.48 -20.51
N VAL A 350 7.91 -9.64 -20.64
CA VAL A 350 7.03 -10.00 -21.78
C VAL A 350 5.92 -8.97 -22.01
N ALA A 351 5.39 -8.37 -20.94
CA ALA A 351 4.33 -7.36 -21.04
C ALA A 351 4.80 -6.01 -21.63
N THR A 352 6.09 -5.67 -21.53
CA THR A 352 6.64 -4.32 -21.80
C THR A 352 7.80 -4.29 -22.80
N GLY A 353 7.95 -5.35 -23.59
CA GLY A 353 8.89 -5.37 -24.73
C GLY A 353 9.81 -6.58 -24.80
N GLY A 354 9.74 -7.51 -23.85
CA GLY A 354 10.49 -8.78 -23.90
C GLY A 354 11.96 -8.67 -23.51
N GLN A 355 12.35 -7.60 -22.81
CA GLN A 355 13.72 -7.40 -22.33
C GLN A 355 14.14 -8.56 -21.42
N ALA A 356 15.33 -9.11 -21.66
CA ALA A 356 15.86 -10.22 -20.87
C ALA A 356 16.22 -9.78 -19.45
N LEU A 357 15.88 -10.62 -18.47
CA LEU A 357 16.25 -10.41 -17.07
C LEU A 357 17.75 -10.67 -16.87
N ASP A 358 18.41 -9.87 -16.03
CA ASP A 358 19.68 -10.26 -15.42
C ASP A 358 19.43 -11.27 -14.30
N GLU A 359 19.53 -12.56 -14.61
CA GLU A 359 19.27 -13.65 -13.67
C GLU A 359 20.21 -13.61 -12.46
N ALA A 360 21.46 -13.18 -12.63
CA ALA A 360 22.42 -13.09 -11.53
C ALA A 360 22.05 -12.00 -10.52
N LEU A 361 21.51 -10.87 -10.99
CA LEU A 361 20.96 -9.83 -10.13
C LEU A 361 19.71 -10.33 -9.40
N PHE A 362 18.78 -10.97 -10.12
CA PHE A 362 17.55 -11.52 -9.52
C PHE A 362 17.88 -12.52 -8.39
N ASP A 363 18.79 -13.46 -8.64
CA ASP A 363 19.23 -14.43 -7.64
C ASP A 363 19.90 -13.75 -6.44
N ARG A 364 20.72 -12.71 -6.67
CA ARG A 364 21.37 -11.95 -5.59
C ARG A 364 20.35 -11.27 -4.67
N LEU A 365 19.24 -10.76 -5.20
CA LEU A 365 18.18 -10.16 -4.38
C LEU A 365 17.52 -11.18 -3.44
N LEU A 366 17.38 -12.42 -3.89
CA LEU A 366 16.79 -13.52 -3.10
C LEU A 366 17.73 -14.08 -2.03
N GLN A 367 19.05 -13.97 -2.22
CA GLN A 367 20.07 -14.48 -1.28
C GLN A 367 20.02 -13.84 0.11
N GLY A 368 19.35 -12.69 0.27
CA GLY A 368 19.11 -12.09 1.59
C GLY A 368 18.07 -12.84 2.43
N TYR A 369 17.29 -13.73 1.82
CA TYR A 369 16.14 -14.40 2.46
C TYR A 369 16.11 -15.92 2.24
N PRO A 370 17.26 -16.63 2.31
CA PRO A 370 17.37 -18.01 1.80
C PRO A 370 16.40 -18.97 2.49
N GLU A 371 16.14 -18.77 3.78
CA GLU A 371 15.22 -19.60 4.55
C GLU A 371 13.76 -19.43 4.11
N PHE A 372 13.39 -18.29 3.52
CA PHE A 372 12.02 -17.95 3.10
C PHE A 372 11.77 -18.22 1.62
N VAL A 373 12.80 -18.58 0.85
CA VAL A 373 12.68 -18.83 -0.59
C VAL A 373 12.37 -20.29 -0.86
N ARG A 374 11.41 -20.55 -1.74
CA ARG A 374 11.07 -21.86 -2.31
C ARG A 374 11.08 -21.74 -3.82
N ARG A 375 11.56 -22.77 -4.51
CA ARG A 375 11.50 -22.85 -5.97
C ARG A 375 10.59 -23.99 -6.37
N ALA A 376 9.76 -23.76 -7.37
CA ALA A 376 8.91 -24.75 -8.00
C ALA A 376 8.97 -24.59 -9.52
N ASP A 377 8.56 -25.64 -10.23
CA ASP A 377 8.45 -25.66 -11.68
C ASP A 377 6.99 -25.86 -12.05
N ALA A 378 6.45 -25.04 -12.96
CA ALA A 378 5.05 -25.13 -13.37
C ALA A 378 4.69 -26.46 -14.07
N SER A 379 5.69 -27.16 -14.62
CA SER A 379 5.54 -28.47 -15.25
C SER A 379 5.54 -29.63 -14.23
N ASP A 380 6.13 -29.45 -13.04
CA ASP A 380 6.02 -30.40 -11.92
C ASP A 380 4.77 -30.11 -11.09
N HIS A 381 3.62 -30.61 -11.56
CA HIS A 381 2.33 -30.36 -10.91
C HIS A 381 2.28 -30.79 -9.43
N THR A 382 2.98 -31.87 -9.04
CA THR A 382 2.95 -32.35 -7.65
C THR A 382 3.83 -31.47 -6.78
N GLY A 383 5.06 -31.18 -7.21
CA GLY A 383 5.96 -30.29 -6.50
C GLY A 383 5.42 -28.86 -6.38
N LEU A 384 4.75 -28.36 -7.42
CA LEU A 384 4.08 -27.05 -7.40
C LEU A 384 2.94 -27.04 -6.38
N TYR A 385 2.07 -28.05 -6.40
CA TYR A 385 0.96 -28.19 -5.45
C TYR A 385 1.46 -28.20 -4.01
N ASP A 386 2.42 -29.07 -3.69
CA ASP A 386 2.97 -29.20 -2.34
C ASP A 386 3.65 -27.90 -1.88
N THR A 387 4.37 -27.22 -2.77
CA THR A 387 5.04 -25.96 -2.46
C THR A 387 4.05 -24.84 -2.13
N LEU A 388 3.01 -24.66 -2.94
CA LEU A 388 2.01 -23.60 -2.72
C LEU A 388 1.16 -23.87 -1.47
N HIS A 389 0.77 -25.12 -1.22
CA HIS A 389 0.07 -25.49 0.01
C HIS A 389 0.94 -25.32 1.25
N ALA A 390 2.23 -25.69 1.19
CA ALA A 390 3.15 -25.46 2.29
C ALA A 390 3.33 -23.95 2.58
N ALA A 391 3.45 -23.13 1.53
CA ALA A 391 3.55 -21.68 1.67
C ALA A 391 2.29 -21.08 2.31
N GLN A 392 1.10 -21.51 1.88
CA GLN A 392 -0.19 -21.08 2.43
C GLN A 392 -0.30 -21.39 3.94
N ARG A 393 0.10 -22.60 4.35
CA ARG A 393 0.05 -23.04 5.77
C ARG A 393 1.11 -22.40 6.66
N SER A 394 2.15 -21.80 6.08
CA SER A 394 3.22 -21.18 6.84
C SER A 394 2.72 -19.93 7.59
N GLU A 395 3.22 -19.72 8.81
CA GLU A 395 2.94 -18.53 9.64
C GLU A 395 4.03 -17.46 9.56
N ARG A 396 5.00 -17.65 8.66
CA ARG A 396 6.04 -16.66 8.34
C ARG A 396 5.91 -16.21 6.89
N MET A 397 6.69 -15.20 6.51
CA MET A 397 6.81 -14.80 5.10
C MET A 397 7.26 -16.00 4.26
N GLU A 398 6.79 -16.14 3.02
CA GLU A 398 7.33 -17.13 2.08
C GLU A 398 7.43 -16.49 0.69
N ILE A 399 8.51 -16.77 -0.03
CA ILE A 399 8.77 -16.31 -1.39
C ILE A 399 8.86 -17.55 -2.28
N VAL A 400 7.81 -17.81 -3.05
CA VAL A 400 7.73 -18.93 -3.98
C VAL A 400 8.07 -18.44 -5.37
N VAL A 401 9.23 -18.82 -5.88
CA VAL A 401 9.66 -18.56 -7.25
C VAL A 401 9.25 -19.74 -8.12
N VAL A 402 8.40 -19.49 -9.10
CA VAL A 402 7.89 -20.52 -10.01
C VAL A 402 8.49 -20.31 -11.40
N ASP A 403 9.27 -21.28 -11.88
CA ASP A 403 9.70 -21.32 -13.27
C ASP A 403 8.50 -21.68 -14.16
N VAL A 404 8.33 -20.92 -15.23
CA VAL A 404 7.18 -20.99 -16.15
C VAL A 404 7.61 -21.03 -17.62
N VAL A 405 8.89 -21.32 -17.88
CA VAL A 405 9.47 -21.42 -19.22
C VAL A 405 9.65 -22.87 -19.64
#